data_AF-A0A969NBC8-F1
#
_entry.id   AF-A0A969NBC8-F1
#
_cell.length_a   1.000
_cell.length_b   1.000
_cell.length_c   1.000
_cell.angle_alpha   90.00
_cell.angle_beta   90.00
_cell.angle_gamma   90.00
#
_symmetry.space_group_name_H-M   'P 1'
#
loop_
_entity.id
_entity.type
_entity.pdbx_description
1 polymer ?
#
loop_
_entity_poly.entity_id
_entity_poly.type
_entity_poly.pdbx_seq_one_letter_code
_entity_poly.pdbx_strand_id
1 'polypeptide(L)'
;MVTYYRSKLQQSLSGTGKMLAVGLSKENVEPYIKDYKKTVSVAAINSFDSLTLAGNENDLDAIAEVLVKEEIFCKKLHVEIPFHSPYMDPIKEELITRLVSLAPNNARVSLYSTVYGKQVNGTELNNEYWWLNVREPFILPNRLMDWLKMGTIHLLK
;
A
#
# COMPACT_ATOMS: atom_id res chain seq x y z
N MET A 1 3.20 -0.13 -20.38
CA MET A 1 3.55 1.29 -20.15
C MET A 1 3.51 1.66 -18.67
N VAL A 2 2.35 1.59 -18.00
CA VAL A 2 2.21 1.86 -16.54
C VAL A 2 3.22 1.07 -15.72
N THR A 3 3.20 -0.26 -15.84
CA THR A 3 4.08 -1.16 -15.08
C THR A 3 5.57 -0.82 -15.25
N TYR A 4 5.99 -0.48 -16.47
CA TYR A 4 7.39 -0.15 -16.77
C TYR A 4 7.84 1.14 -16.09
N TYR A 5 7.10 2.24 -16.24
CA TYR A 5 7.47 3.51 -15.63
C TYR A 5 7.36 3.45 -14.11
N ARG A 6 6.30 2.82 -13.60
CA ARG A 6 6.12 2.58 -12.18
C ARG A 6 7.31 1.80 -11.60
N SER A 7 7.65 0.63 -12.14
CA SER A 7 8.72 -0.20 -11.58
C SER A 7 10.07 0.49 -11.67
N LYS A 8 10.39 1.12 -12.81
CA LYS A 8 11.64 1.84 -13.02
C LYS A 8 11.83 2.97 -12.02
N LEU A 9 10.78 3.78 -11.80
CA LEU A 9 10.84 4.91 -10.88
C LEU A 9 10.84 4.46 -9.42
N GLN A 10 10.04 3.47 -9.04
CA GLN A 10 10.08 2.93 -7.68
C GLN A 10 11.45 2.30 -7.37
N GLN A 11 12.09 1.67 -8.34
CA GLN A 11 13.43 1.09 -8.19
C GLN A 11 14.51 2.13 -7.89
N SER A 12 14.37 3.38 -8.34
CA SER A 12 15.33 4.45 -8.00
C SER A 12 15.27 4.86 -6.53
N LEU A 13 14.24 4.43 -5.80
CA LEU A 13 14.07 4.64 -4.36
C LEU A 13 14.53 3.44 -3.53
N SER A 14 15.19 2.45 -4.14
CA SER A 14 15.76 1.32 -3.42
C SER A 14 16.81 1.76 -2.40
N GLY A 15 16.74 1.19 -1.20
CA GLY A 15 17.60 1.52 -0.06
C GLY A 15 17.11 2.71 0.77
N THR A 16 15.96 3.30 0.45
CA THR A 16 15.43 4.46 1.20
C THR A 16 14.59 4.06 2.42
N GLY A 17 14.24 2.78 2.55
CA GLY A 17 13.46 2.27 3.67
C GLY A 17 13.07 0.81 3.50
N LYS A 18 12.22 0.32 4.41
CA LYS A 18 11.76 -1.06 4.49
C LYS A 18 10.26 -1.13 4.69
N MET A 19 9.75 -2.35 4.80
CA MET A 19 8.36 -2.62 5.15
C MET A 19 8.24 -3.70 6.21
N LEU A 20 7.24 -3.58 7.07
CA LEU A 20 6.95 -4.48 8.18
C LEU A 20 5.48 -4.92 8.10
N ALA A 21 5.23 -6.22 7.91
CA ALA A 21 3.90 -6.77 8.09
C ALA A 21 3.57 -6.86 9.58
N VAL A 22 2.36 -6.46 9.97
CA VAL A 22 1.91 -6.40 11.37
C VAL A 22 0.51 -7.02 11.49
N GLY A 23 0.32 -7.86 12.50
CA GLY A 23 -0.95 -8.50 12.83
C GLY A 23 -1.84 -7.61 13.72
N LEU A 24 -2.11 -6.39 13.28
CA LEU A 24 -3.00 -5.44 13.97
C LEU A 24 -3.97 -4.77 12.99
N SER A 25 -5.08 -4.28 13.53
CA SER A 25 -5.97 -3.36 12.82
C SER A 25 -5.34 -1.96 12.71
N LYS A 26 -5.93 -1.13 11.84
CA LYS A 26 -5.52 0.28 11.68
C LYS A 26 -5.63 1.07 13.00
N GLU A 27 -6.67 0.81 13.78
CA GLU A 27 -6.93 1.49 15.05
C GLU A 27 -5.94 1.02 16.12
N ASN A 28 -5.62 -0.27 16.14
CA ASN A 28 -4.76 -0.86 17.16
C ASN A 28 -3.27 -0.62 16.90
N VAL A 29 -2.85 -0.31 15.67
CA VAL A 29 -1.44 0.01 15.40
C VAL A 29 -1.07 1.44 15.79
N GLU A 30 -2.04 2.34 15.87
CA GLU A 30 -1.84 3.77 16.10
C GLU A 30 -0.98 4.08 17.35
N PRO A 31 -1.18 3.42 18.52
CA PRO A 31 -0.35 3.66 19.70
C PRO A 31 1.14 3.37 19.49
N TYR A 32 1.48 2.41 18.61
CA TYR A 32 2.86 1.99 18.35
C TYR A 32 3.57 2.90 17.35
N ILE A 33 2.84 3.58 16.47
CA ILE A 33 3.42 4.40 15.39
C ILE A 33 3.31 5.91 15.64
N LYS A 34 2.59 6.33 16.69
CA LYS A 34 2.29 7.75 16.97
C LYS A 34 3.54 8.65 16.98
N ASP A 35 4.64 8.15 17.54
CA ASP A 35 5.89 8.89 17.70
C ASP A 35 6.77 8.81 16.43
N TYR A 36 6.40 7.94 15.47
CA TYR A 36 7.13 7.66 14.24
C TYR A 36 6.43 8.19 12.98
N LYS A 37 5.33 8.96 13.11
CA LYS A 37 4.51 9.43 11.95
C LYS A 37 5.27 10.22 10.88
N LYS A 38 6.46 10.74 11.19
CA LYS A 38 7.32 11.45 10.23
C LYS A 38 8.11 10.50 9.32
N THR A 39 8.34 9.28 9.76
CA THR A 39 9.27 8.33 9.13
C THR A 39 8.63 6.97 8.84
N VAL A 40 7.45 6.70 9.41
CA VAL A 40 6.69 5.47 9.23
C VAL A 40 5.23 5.81 8.92
N SER A 41 4.65 5.10 7.95
CA SER A 41 3.23 5.19 7.59
C SER A 41 2.62 3.81 7.34
N VAL A 42 1.30 3.72 7.45
CA VAL A 42 0.56 2.53 7.01
C VAL A 42 0.58 2.49 5.48
N ALA A 43 1.17 1.44 4.92
CA ALA A 43 1.31 1.20 3.49
C ALA A 43 0.20 0.30 2.92
N ALA A 44 -0.37 -0.59 3.74
CA ALA A 44 -1.45 -1.47 3.33
C ALA A 44 -2.34 -1.85 4.49
N ILE A 45 -3.64 -1.97 4.25
CA ILE A 45 -4.65 -2.60 5.11
C ILE A 45 -5.09 -3.87 4.39
N ASN A 46 -4.54 -5.01 4.81
CA ASN A 46 -4.69 -6.30 4.14
C ASN A 46 -5.92 -7.06 4.64
N SER A 47 -6.32 -6.85 5.89
CA SER A 47 -7.54 -7.41 6.51
C SER A 47 -7.96 -6.53 7.71
N PHE A 48 -8.95 -7.00 8.49
CA PHE A 48 -9.38 -6.37 9.73
C PHE A 48 -8.28 -6.34 10.82
N ASP A 49 -7.34 -7.26 10.74
CA ASP A 49 -6.30 -7.55 11.75
C ASP A 49 -4.90 -7.72 11.12
N SER A 50 -4.71 -7.27 9.89
CA SER A 50 -3.44 -7.33 9.20
C SER A 50 -3.20 -6.08 8.37
N LEU A 51 -2.04 -5.46 8.58
CA LEU A 51 -1.58 -4.30 7.84
C LEU A 51 -0.10 -4.37 7.56
N THR A 52 0.39 -3.42 6.78
CA THR A 52 1.81 -3.26 6.49
C THR A 52 2.23 -1.83 6.77
N LEU A 53 3.30 -1.67 7.53
CA LEU A 53 3.99 -0.40 7.74
C LEU A 53 5.11 -0.26 6.71
N ALA A 54 5.41 0.97 6.30
CA ALA A 54 6.54 1.31 5.45
C ALA A 54 7.23 2.55 5.99
N GLY A 55 8.57 2.58 5.91
CA GLY A 55 9.32 3.70 6.46
C GLY A 55 10.80 3.43 6.67
N ASN A 56 11.41 4.26 7.52
CA ASN A 56 12.79 4.12 7.96
C ASN A 56 13.02 2.77 8.66
N GLU A 57 14.15 2.12 8.38
CA GLU A 57 14.48 0.80 8.94
C GLU A 57 14.62 0.80 10.46
N ASN A 58 15.35 1.76 11.04
CA ASN A 58 15.59 1.80 12.48
C ASN A 58 14.29 2.03 13.27
N ASP A 59 13.41 2.88 12.75
CA ASP A 59 12.11 3.13 13.38
C ASP A 59 11.18 1.91 13.29
N LEU A 60 11.19 1.22 12.15
CA LEU A 60 10.47 -0.06 12.01
C LEU A 60 11.04 -1.14 12.95
N ASP A 61 12.34 -1.13 13.21
CA ASP A 61 13.00 -2.06 14.13
C ASP A 61 12.58 -1.80 15.58
N ALA A 62 12.57 -0.54 16.00
CA ALA A 62 12.07 -0.15 17.31
C ALA A 62 10.60 -0.55 17.51
N ILE A 63 9.75 -0.33 16.49
CA ILE A 63 8.35 -0.78 16.52
C ILE A 63 8.28 -2.31 16.62
N ALA A 64 9.04 -3.04 15.80
CA ALA A 64 9.04 -4.50 15.81
C ALA A 64 9.48 -5.08 17.15
N GLU A 65 10.48 -4.49 17.82
CA GLU A 65 10.92 -4.92 19.15
C GLU A 65 9.80 -4.81 20.20
N VAL A 66 9.01 -3.73 20.16
CA VAL A 66 7.87 -3.55 21.06
C VAL A 66 6.78 -4.57 20.75
N LEU A 67 6.42 -4.75 19.48
CA LEU A 67 5.40 -5.72 19.07
C LEU A 67 5.78 -7.15 19.46
N VAL A 68 7.06 -7.54 19.29
CA VAL A 68 7.56 -8.87 19.70
C VAL A 68 7.47 -9.07 21.21
N LYS A 69 7.79 -8.05 22.02
CA LYS A 69 7.67 -8.12 23.48
C LYS A 69 6.22 -8.29 23.95
N GLU A 70 5.27 -7.76 23.17
CA GLU A 70 3.83 -7.89 23.42
C GLU A 70 3.20 -9.11 22.73
N GLU A 71 4.01 -10.01 22.17
CA GLU A 71 3.57 -11.23 21.47
C GLU A 71 2.66 -10.94 20.26
N ILE A 72 2.76 -9.75 19.67
CA ILE A 72 2.03 -9.35 18.48
C ILE A 72 2.83 -9.76 17.24
N PHE A 73 2.16 -10.40 16.27
CA PHE A 73 2.79 -10.80 15.02
C PHE A 73 3.37 -9.59 14.28
N CYS A 74 4.67 -9.67 13.96
CA CYS A 74 5.30 -8.78 13.00
C CYS A 74 6.38 -9.51 12.19
N LYS A 75 6.57 -9.09 10.93
CA LYS A 75 7.57 -9.69 10.03
C LYS A 75 8.12 -8.66 9.05
N LYS A 76 9.44 -8.49 9.06
CA LYS A 76 10.14 -7.68 8.04
C LYS A 76 9.95 -8.29 6.66
N LEU A 77 9.61 -7.45 5.68
CA LEU A 77 9.50 -7.85 4.29
C LEU A 77 10.86 -7.72 3.59
N HIS A 78 11.16 -8.63 2.66
CA HIS A 78 12.41 -8.62 1.91
C HIS A 78 12.31 -7.65 0.72
N VAL A 79 12.19 -6.36 1.03
CA VAL A 79 12.13 -5.25 0.08
C VAL A 79 12.90 -4.06 0.63
N GLU A 80 13.58 -3.34 -0.25
CA GLU A 80 14.39 -2.16 0.06
C GLU A 80 13.67 -0.84 -0.28
N ILE A 81 12.36 -0.91 -0.59
CA ILE A 81 11.56 0.23 -1.00
C ILE A 81 10.35 0.33 -0.06
N PRO A 82 10.15 1.46 0.63
CA PRO A 82 8.98 1.69 1.49
C PRO A 82 7.76 2.09 0.63
N PHE A 83 7.17 1.14 -0.09
CA PHE A 83 6.02 1.39 -0.96
C PHE A 83 4.81 2.01 -0.22
N HIS A 84 3.94 2.71 -0.95
CA HIS A 84 2.69 3.30 -0.42
C HIS A 84 2.91 4.25 0.77
N SER A 85 3.97 5.07 0.68
CA SER A 85 4.41 5.96 1.75
C SER A 85 4.89 7.31 1.20
N PRO A 86 5.10 8.33 2.07
CA PRO A 86 5.72 9.62 1.69
C PRO A 86 7.05 9.49 0.95
N TYR A 87 7.78 8.40 1.13
CA TYR A 87 9.03 8.16 0.40
C TYR A 87 8.83 8.01 -1.12
N MET A 88 7.59 7.84 -1.60
CA MET A 88 7.28 7.84 -3.03
C MET A 88 7.16 9.25 -3.63
N ASP A 89 7.07 10.30 -2.81
CA ASP A 89 6.89 11.68 -3.28
C ASP A 89 7.95 12.16 -4.29
N PRO A 90 9.24 11.79 -4.19
CA PRO A 90 10.27 12.21 -5.16
C PRO A 90 10.01 11.76 -6.59
N ILE A 91 9.22 10.71 -6.83
CA ILE A 91 8.94 10.20 -8.19
C ILE A 91 7.61 10.68 -8.77
N LYS A 92 6.85 11.50 -8.03
CA LYS A 92 5.51 11.95 -8.40
C LYS A 92 5.46 12.61 -9.77
N GLU A 93 6.23 13.67 -9.95
CA GLU A 93 6.16 14.52 -11.15
C GLU A 93 6.55 13.74 -12.40
N GLU A 94 7.62 12.94 -12.33
CA GLU A 94 8.04 12.13 -13.47
C GLU A 94 6.99 11.07 -13.80
N LEU A 95 6.45 10.36 -12.80
CA LEU A 95 5.44 9.32 -13.06
C LEU A 95 4.19 9.90 -13.73
N ILE A 96 3.65 11.00 -13.21
CA ILE A 96 2.47 11.68 -13.78
C ILE A 96 2.74 12.10 -15.23
N THR A 97 3.93 12.66 -15.49
CA THR A 97 4.33 13.12 -16.83
C THR A 97 4.45 11.96 -17.81
N ARG A 98 5.11 10.85 -17.42
CA ARG A 98 5.28 9.67 -18.29
C ARG A 98 3.97 8.97 -18.64
N LEU A 99 2.94 9.18 -17.83
CA LEU A 99 1.64 8.53 -17.96
C LEU A 99 0.55 9.46 -18.51
N VAL A 100 0.86 10.71 -18.85
CA VAL A 100 -0.14 11.73 -19.26
C VAL A 100 -0.99 11.31 -20.47
N SER A 101 -0.45 10.46 -21.35
CA SER A 101 -1.13 9.96 -22.54
C SER A 101 -2.03 8.74 -22.30
N LEU A 102 -2.18 8.29 -21.04
CA LEU A 102 -3.12 7.22 -20.71
C LEU A 102 -4.56 7.64 -21.03
N ALA A 103 -5.22 6.82 -21.85
CA ALA A 103 -6.64 6.95 -22.19
C ALA A 103 -7.44 5.76 -21.60
N PRO A 104 -7.79 5.81 -20.30
CA PRO A 104 -8.60 4.78 -19.67
C PRO A 104 -10.02 4.73 -20.27
N ASN A 105 -10.61 3.53 -20.30
CA ASN A 105 -11.94 3.28 -20.82
C ASN A 105 -12.81 2.61 -19.74
N ASN A 106 -14.13 2.56 -19.97
CA ASN A 106 -15.03 1.83 -19.09
C ASN A 106 -14.62 0.36 -18.96
N ALA A 107 -14.56 -0.10 -17.71
CA ALA A 107 -14.32 -1.48 -17.36
C ALA A 107 -15.51 -2.33 -17.83
N ARG A 108 -15.21 -3.46 -18.48
CA ARG A 108 -16.23 -4.43 -18.94
C ARG A 108 -16.65 -5.41 -17.85
N VAL A 109 -15.94 -5.40 -16.73
CA VAL A 109 -16.19 -6.22 -15.54
C VAL A 109 -16.10 -5.33 -14.31
N SER A 110 -16.73 -5.75 -13.22
CA SER A 110 -16.67 -5.04 -11.94
C SER A 110 -15.22 -4.85 -11.49
N LEU A 111 -14.79 -3.59 -11.39
CA LEU A 111 -13.45 -3.22 -10.97
C LEU A 111 -13.51 -2.51 -9.62
N TYR A 112 -12.77 -3.02 -8.64
CA TYR A 112 -12.64 -2.39 -7.33
C TYR A 112 -11.25 -1.79 -7.18
N SER A 113 -11.21 -0.48 -6.95
CA SER A 113 -9.97 0.22 -6.68
C SER A 113 -9.53 -0.05 -5.25
N THR A 114 -8.27 -0.45 -5.09
CA THR A 114 -7.61 -0.58 -3.79
C THR A 114 -7.05 0.74 -3.29
N VAL A 115 -7.05 1.78 -4.12
CA VAL A 115 -6.75 3.16 -3.71
C VAL A 115 -7.96 3.78 -3.01
N TYR A 116 -9.15 3.57 -3.58
CA TYR A 116 -10.39 4.17 -3.08
C TYR A 116 -11.21 3.25 -2.19
N GLY A 117 -10.86 1.97 -2.10
CA GLY A 117 -11.59 0.95 -1.34
C GLY A 117 -13.01 0.67 -1.86
N LYS A 118 -13.32 1.02 -3.12
CA LYS A 118 -14.68 0.93 -3.71
C LYS A 118 -14.65 0.59 -5.19
N GLN A 119 -15.83 0.26 -5.73
CA GLN A 119 -16.00 0.03 -7.16
C GLN A 119 -15.75 1.32 -7.95
N VAL A 120 -15.12 1.19 -9.11
CA VAL A 120 -14.82 2.27 -10.07
C VAL A 120 -15.28 1.88 -11.47
N ASN A 121 -15.48 2.87 -12.34
CA ASN A 121 -15.96 2.63 -13.70
C ASN A 121 -14.84 2.29 -14.68
N GLY A 122 -13.58 2.53 -14.33
CA GLY A 122 -12.41 2.27 -15.18
C GLY A 122 -11.88 3.53 -15.86
N THR A 123 -12.73 4.51 -16.13
CA THR A 123 -12.35 5.81 -16.72
C THR A 123 -11.52 6.67 -15.78
N GLU A 124 -11.58 6.39 -14.47
CA GLU A 124 -10.81 7.09 -13.45
C GLU A 124 -9.31 6.72 -13.45
N LEU A 125 -8.89 5.64 -14.13
CA LEU A 125 -7.54 5.06 -14.09
C LEU A 125 -6.49 5.83 -14.94
N ASN A 126 -6.50 7.16 -14.80
CA ASN A 126 -5.57 8.08 -15.45
C ASN A 126 -4.21 8.13 -14.73
N ASN A 127 -3.30 8.99 -15.21
CA ASN A 127 -1.99 9.21 -14.61
C ASN A 127 -2.04 9.60 -13.12
N GLU A 128 -2.97 10.47 -12.72
CA GLU A 128 -3.14 10.86 -11.31
C GLU A 128 -3.58 9.67 -10.45
N TYR A 129 -4.49 8.84 -10.95
CA TYR A 129 -4.86 7.60 -10.27
C TYR A 129 -3.65 6.68 -10.05
N TRP A 130 -2.79 6.51 -11.06
CA TRP A 130 -1.61 5.67 -10.93
C TRP A 130 -0.57 6.26 -9.98
N TRP A 131 -0.48 7.59 -9.88
CA TRP A 131 0.28 8.23 -8.81
C TRP A 131 -0.30 7.90 -7.43
N LEU A 132 -1.61 8.07 -7.23
CA LEU A 132 -2.27 7.69 -5.99
C LEU A 132 -2.08 6.20 -5.68
N ASN A 133 -2.11 5.32 -6.68
CA ASN A 133 -1.83 3.90 -6.50
C ASN A 133 -0.41 3.60 -5.99
N VAL A 134 0.56 4.39 -6.40
CA VAL A 134 1.95 4.28 -5.93
C VAL A 134 2.10 4.83 -4.50
N ARG A 135 1.38 5.92 -4.19
CA ARG A 135 1.60 6.74 -3.00
C ARG A 135 0.70 6.43 -1.82
N GLU A 136 -0.57 6.15 -2.08
CA GLU A 136 -1.58 5.95 -1.05
C GLU A 136 -1.56 4.52 -0.54
N PRO A 137 -2.02 4.29 0.70
CA PRO A 137 -2.12 2.95 1.26
C PRO A 137 -2.98 2.05 0.37
N PHE A 138 -2.55 0.80 0.20
CA PHE A 138 -3.41 -0.23 -0.34
C PHE A 138 -4.55 -0.52 0.65
N ILE A 139 -5.80 -0.47 0.20
CA ILE A 139 -6.97 -0.79 1.01
C ILE A 139 -7.67 -1.97 0.36
N LEU A 140 -7.74 -3.11 1.06
CA LEU A 140 -8.60 -4.20 0.63
C LEU A 140 -10.07 -3.74 0.70
N PRO A 141 -10.83 -3.72 -0.42
CA PRO A 141 -12.20 -3.21 -0.40
C PRO A 141 -13.10 -4.02 0.55
N ASN A 142 -13.93 -3.36 1.35
CA ASN A 142 -14.84 -4.01 2.30
C ASN A 142 -15.72 -5.08 1.64
N ARG A 143 -16.22 -4.81 0.44
CA ARG A 143 -17.03 -5.79 -0.30
C ARG A 143 -16.27 -7.08 -0.61
N LEU A 144 -14.96 -7.01 -0.83
CA LEU A 144 -14.12 -8.19 -1.00
C LEU A 144 -13.89 -8.90 0.34
N MET A 145 -13.71 -8.16 1.43
CA MET A 145 -13.65 -8.72 2.78
C MET A 145 -14.94 -9.44 3.18
N ASP A 146 -16.10 -8.89 2.82
CA ASP A 146 -17.40 -9.50 3.07
C ASP A 146 -17.55 -10.80 2.30
N TRP A 147 -17.18 -10.80 1.01
CA TRP A 147 -17.18 -12.02 0.21
C TRP A 147 -16.23 -13.09 0.76
N LEU A 148 -15.07 -12.70 1.32
CA LEU A 148 -14.12 -13.63 1.92
C LEU A 148 -14.74 -14.32 3.15
N LYS A 149 -15.51 -13.59 3.95
CA LYS A 149 -16.25 -14.14 5.10
C LYS A 149 -17.36 -15.10 4.67
N MET A 150 -18.01 -14.83 3.54
CA MET A 150 -19.14 -15.64 3.06
C MET A 150 -18.70 -16.94 2.35
N GLY A 151 -17.39 -17.19 2.19
CA GLY A 151 -16.87 -18.42 1.56
C GLY A 151 -17.24 -18.59 0.09
N THR A 152 -17.82 -17.56 -0.53
CA THR A 152 -18.41 -17.62 -1.88
C THR A 152 -17.49 -16.96 -2.91
N ILE A 153 -16.18 -17.22 -2.83
CA ILE A 153 -15.24 -16.72 -3.83
C ILE A 153 -14.28 -17.83 -4.26
N HIS A 154 -14.19 -18.02 -5.57
CA HIS A 154 -13.01 -18.63 -6.17
C HIS A 154 -11.97 -17.53 -6.38
N LEU A 155 -11.02 -17.41 -5.46
CA LEU A 155 -9.84 -16.57 -5.68
C LEU A 155 -8.90 -17.30 -6.64
N LEU A 156 -8.68 -16.72 -7.82
CA LEU A 156 -7.59 -17.13 -8.69
C LEU A 156 -6.29 -16.57 -8.10
N LYS A 157 -5.39 -17.46 -7.66
CA LYS A 157 -4.05 -17.12 -7.21
C LYS A 157 -3.11 -16.92 -8.39
#